data_AF-A0AAW1IA46-F1
#
_entry.id   AF-A0AAW1IA46-F1
#
_cell.length_a   1.000
_cell.length_b   1.000
_cell.length_c   1.000
_cell.angle_alpha   90.00
_cell.angle_beta   90.00
_cell.angle_gamma   90.00
#
_symmetry.space_group_name_H-M   'P 1'
#
loop_
_entity.id
_entity.type
_entity.pdbx_description
1 polymer ?
#
loop_
_entity_poly.entity_id
_entity_poly.type
_entity_poly.pdbx_seq_one_letter_code
_entity_poly.pdbx_strand_id
1 'polypeptide(L)'
;MPRQRNRKTNRGPADELMKRAAKLVLEENLKVRQVARDLDICHATLHRYIRKIQSRQSPKMGYNPHTRVLSTEQEEAFLKYIQLSAAIYFGLF
;
A
#
# COMPACT_ATOMS: atom_id res chain seq x y z
N MET A 1 -27.78 -5.34 10.36
CA MET A 1 -26.40 -4.97 10.72
C MET A 1 -25.52 -5.00 9.47
N PRO A 2 -24.56 -4.07 9.29
CA PRO A 2 -23.62 -4.11 8.17
C PRO A 2 -22.84 -5.41 8.17
N ARG A 3 -22.66 -6.02 6.99
CA ARG A 3 -21.99 -7.32 6.85
C ARG A 3 -20.51 -7.21 7.22
N GLN A 4 -20.09 -7.83 8.32
CA GLN A 4 -18.68 -8.02 8.66
C GLN A 4 -18.06 -9.10 7.77
N ARG A 5 -17.07 -8.73 6.94
CA ARG A 5 -16.37 -9.67 6.05
C ARG A 5 -15.00 -10.01 6.63
N ASN A 6 -14.86 -11.22 7.17
CA ASN A 6 -13.55 -11.74 7.58
C ASN A 6 -12.66 -11.98 6.35
N ARG A 7 -11.44 -11.46 6.38
CA ARG A 7 -10.48 -11.55 5.29
C ARG A 7 -9.96 -12.98 5.20
N LYS A 8 -10.07 -13.59 4.02
CA LYS A 8 -9.65 -15.00 3.77
C LYS A 8 -8.25 -15.14 3.18
N THR A 9 -7.59 -14.03 2.80
CA THR A 9 -6.31 -14.09 2.08
C THR A 9 -5.36 -12.98 2.54
N ASN A 10 -4.07 -13.28 2.55
CA ASN A 10 -2.97 -12.33 2.81
C ASN A 10 -2.66 -11.45 1.58
N ARG A 11 -3.55 -11.40 0.58
CA ARG A 11 -3.35 -10.63 -0.66
C ARG A 11 -3.48 -9.14 -0.40
N GLY A 12 -2.54 -8.34 -0.90
CA GLY A 12 -2.48 -6.90 -0.64
C GLY A 12 -1.52 -6.59 0.51
N PRO A 13 -0.21 -6.83 0.32
CA PRO A 13 0.82 -6.36 1.25
C PRO A 13 0.84 -4.83 1.31
N ALA A 14 1.42 -4.30 2.37
CA ALA A 14 1.66 -2.87 2.52
C ALA A 14 2.51 -2.33 1.35
N ASP A 15 2.24 -1.09 0.95
CA ASP A 15 2.91 -0.44 -0.18
C ASP A 15 4.43 -0.36 0.03
N GLU A 16 4.84 0.00 1.25
CA GLU A 16 6.26 0.05 1.66
C GLU A 16 6.97 -1.29 1.53
N LEU A 17 6.30 -2.38 1.88
CA LEU A 17 6.84 -3.73 1.79
C LEU A 17 7.03 -4.13 0.31
N MET A 18 6.10 -3.73 -0.57
CA MET A 18 6.26 -3.93 -2.02
C MET A 18 7.37 -3.08 -2.64
N LYS A 19 7.52 -1.82 -2.22
CA LYS A 19 8.64 -0.98 -2.66
C LYS A 19 9.98 -1.60 -2.30
N ARG A 20 10.14 -2.06 -1.04
CA ARG A 20 11.35 -2.76 -0.60
C ARG A 20 11.60 -4.02 -1.42
N ALA A 21 10.59 -4.86 -1.61
CA ALA A 21 10.72 -6.09 -2.41
C ALA A 21 11.11 -5.80 -3.87
N ALA A 22 10.53 -4.77 -4.48
CA ALA A 22 10.88 -4.37 -5.84
C ALA A 22 12.31 -3.85 -5.95
N LYS A 23 12.78 -3.10 -4.93
CA LYS A 23 14.15 -2.60 -4.84
C LYS A 23 15.16 -3.75 -4.83
N LEU A 24 14.94 -4.76 -3.98
CA LEU A 24 15.79 -5.96 -3.92
C LEU A 24 15.89 -6.70 -5.26
N VAL A 25 14.80 -6.75 -6.03
CA VAL A 25 14.82 -7.42 -7.34
C VAL A 25 15.49 -6.56 -8.40
N LEU A 26 15.22 -5.25 -8.43
CA LEU A 26 15.68 -4.35 -9.50
C LEU A 26 17.12 -3.87 -9.32
N GLU A 27 17.53 -3.59 -8.08
CA GLU A 27 18.85 -3.04 -7.77
C GLU A 27 19.86 -4.16 -7.44
N GLU A 28 19.46 -5.14 -6.64
CA GLU A 28 20.34 -6.24 -6.21
C GLU A 28 20.26 -7.48 -7.13
N ASN A 29 19.46 -7.43 -8.20
CA ASN A 29 19.25 -8.52 -9.18
C ASN A 29 18.83 -9.88 -8.57
N LEU A 30 18.19 -9.86 -7.40
CA LEU A 30 17.70 -11.08 -6.75
C LEU A 30 16.53 -11.70 -7.50
N LYS A 31 16.39 -13.03 -7.40
CA LYS A 31 15.27 -13.75 -8.05
C LYS A 31 13.95 -13.39 -7.37
N VAL A 32 12.95 -12.99 -8.18
CA VAL A 32 11.59 -12.64 -7.72
C VAL A 32 10.99 -13.68 -6.77
N ARG A 33 11.14 -14.97 -7.07
CA ARG A 33 10.60 -16.06 -6.24
C ARG A 33 11.28 -16.19 -4.88
N GLN A 34 12.56 -15.86 -4.79
CA GLN A 34 13.32 -15.88 -3.54
C GLN A 34 12.85 -14.74 -2.65
N VAL A 35 12.92 -13.50 -3.16
CA VAL A 35 12.47 -12.30 -2.42
C VAL A 35 11.01 -12.41 -1.98
N ALA A 36 10.14 -12.97 -2.83
CA ALA A 36 8.74 -13.21 -2.49
C ALA A 36 8.56 -14.21 -1.33
N ARG A 37 9.42 -15.23 -1.23
CA ARG A 37 9.38 -16.21 -0.14
C ARG A 37 9.89 -15.57 1.16
N ASP A 38 11.00 -14.84 1.08
CA ASP A 38 11.66 -14.26 2.24
C ASP A 38 10.81 -13.17 2.91
N LEU A 39 10.03 -12.43 2.12
CA LEU A 39 9.14 -11.36 2.60
C LEU A 39 7.67 -11.82 2.76
N ASP A 40 7.39 -13.11 2.62
CA ASP A 40 6.05 -13.71 2.65
C ASP A 40 5.02 -12.98 1.75
N ILE A 41 5.41 -12.70 0.50
CA ILE A 41 4.58 -12.05 -0.51
C ILE A 41 4.21 -13.04 -1.62
N CYS A 42 3.01 -12.86 -2.17
CA CYS A 42 2.65 -13.56 -3.40
C CYS A 42 3.54 -13.12 -4.58
N HIS A 43 4.37 -14.04 -5.08
CA HIS A 43 5.29 -13.83 -6.21
C HIS A 43 4.63 -13.22 -7.45
N ALA A 44 3.40 -13.62 -7.79
CA ALA A 44 2.66 -13.07 -8.94
C ALA A 44 2.32 -11.59 -8.73
N THR A 45 2.06 -11.17 -7.48
CA THR A 45 1.78 -9.77 -7.15
C THR A 45 3.05 -8.93 -7.27
N LEU A 46 4.18 -9.44 -6.76
CA LEU A 46 5.48 -8.78 -6.87
C LEU A 46 5.91 -8.63 -8.33
N HIS A 47 5.77 -9.68 -9.12
CA HIS A 47 6.10 -9.67 -10.55
C HIS A 47 5.25 -8.64 -11.33
N ARG A 48 3.94 -8.56 -11.06
CA ARG A 48 3.06 -7.53 -11.65
C ARG A 48 3.48 -6.12 -11.23
N TYR A 49 3.88 -5.93 -9.98
CA TYR A 49 4.33 -4.65 -9.44
C TYR A 49 5.61 -4.18 -10.17
N ILE A 50 6.60 -5.06 -10.30
CA ILE A 50 7.85 -4.78 -11.03
C ILE A 50 7.59 -4.43 -12.50
N ARG A 51 6.72 -5.18 -13.19
CA ARG A 51 6.35 -4.87 -14.57
C ARG A 51 5.76 -3.46 -14.74
N LYS A 52 4.95 -3.00 -13.78
CA LYS A 52 4.40 -1.64 -13.80
C LYS A 52 5.49 -0.57 -13.66
N ILE A 53 6.47 -0.80 -12.78
CA ILE A 53 7.62 0.10 -12.63
C ILE A 53 8.41 0.17 -13.94
N GLN A 54 8.70 -0.98 -14.54
CA GLN A 54 9.42 -1.07 -15.82
C GLN A 54 8.67 -0.36 -16.96
N SER A 55 7.34 -0.42 -16.97
CA SER A 55 6.51 0.32 -17.91
C SER A 55 6.32 1.80 -17.56
N ARG A 56 7.14 2.36 -16.66
CA ARG A 56 7.07 3.76 -16.16
C ARG A 56 5.71 4.16 -15.57
N GLN A 57 4.91 3.19 -15.14
CA GLN A 57 3.68 3.46 -14.40
C GLN A 57 4.00 3.49 -12.91
N SER A 58 3.36 4.37 -12.15
CA SER A 58 3.42 4.33 -10.70
C SER A 58 2.50 3.21 -10.19
N PRO A 59 3.03 2.07 -9.71
CA PRO A 59 2.17 1.03 -9.18
C PRO A 59 1.52 1.52 -7.89
N LYS A 60 0.22 1.81 -7.94
CA LYS A 60 -0.57 2.07 -6.73
C LYS A 60 -1.06 0.75 -6.12
N MET A 61 -0.81 0.57 -4.83
CA MET A 61 -1.40 -0.47 -3.99
C MET A 61 -2.34 0.18 -2.96
N GLY A 62 -3.42 -0.52 -2.60
CA GLY A 62 -4.35 -0.07 -1.57
C GLY A 62 -5.67 0.49 -2.12
N TYR A 63 -6.15 1.57 -1.50
CA TYR A 63 -7.48 2.13 -1.68
C TYR A 63 -7.76 2.50 -3.15
N ASN A 64 -8.76 1.85 -3.75
CA ASN A 64 -9.09 1.99 -5.16
C ASN A 64 -10.17 3.09 -5.34
N PRO A 65 -10.06 3.97 -6.36
CA PRO A 65 -11.08 4.96 -6.69
C PRO A 65 -12.54 4.47 -6.72
N HIS A 66 -12.82 3.24 -7.14
CA HIS A 66 -14.21 2.73 -7.13
C HIS A 66 -14.74 2.42 -5.71
N THR A 67 -13.86 2.10 -4.77
CA THR A 67 -14.22 1.89 -3.36
C THR A 67 -14.05 3.16 -2.54
N ARG A 68 -13.92 4.32 -3.20
CA ARG A 68 -13.67 5.58 -2.54
C ARG A 68 -14.95 6.06 -1.85
N VAL A 69 -14.91 6.19 -0.52
CA VAL A 69 -16.02 6.62 0.33
C VAL A 69 -16.06 8.15 0.47
N LEU A 70 -14.89 8.80 0.55
CA LEU A 70 -14.77 10.25 0.72
C LEU A 70 -14.36 10.92 -0.60
N SER A 71 -14.87 12.12 -0.88
CA SER A 71 -14.29 12.95 -1.94
C SER A 71 -12.89 13.43 -1.56
N THR A 72 -12.10 13.88 -2.54
CA THR A 72 -10.76 14.43 -2.28
C THR A 72 -10.81 15.63 -1.32
N GLU A 73 -11.80 16.51 -1.50
CA GLU A 73 -12.03 17.66 -0.62
C GLU A 73 -12.38 17.22 0.81
N GLN A 74 -13.18 16.16 0.96
CA GLN A 74 -13.52 15.59 2.27
C GLN A 74 -12.30 14.93 2.93
N GLU A 75 -11.46 14.23 2.18
CA GLU A 75 -10.21 13.64 2.70
C GLU A 75 -9.27 14.74 3.23
N GLU A 76 -9.12 15.84 2.52
CA GLU A 76 -8.29 16.98 2.96
C GLU A 76 -8.84 17.66 4.22
N ALA A 77 -10.15 17.93 4.27
CA ALA A 77 -10.80 18.50 5.45
C ALA A 77 -10.64 17.58 6.67
N PHE A 78 -10.77 16.27 6.47
CA PHE A 78 -10.64 15.28 7.53
C PHE A 78 -9.20 15.17 8.04
N LEU A 79 -8.21 15.17 7.13
CA LEU A 79 -6.79 15.20 7.48
C LEU A 79 -6.43 16.42 8.34
N LYS A 80 -6.91 17.61 7.94
CA LYS A 80 -6.69 18.84 8.71
C LYS A 80 -7.27 18.74 10.12
N TYR A 81 -8.48 18.21 10.25
CA TYR A 81 -9.12 18.02 11.55
C TYR A 81 -8.35 17.03 12.45
N ILE A 82 -7.90 15.91 11.89
CA ILE A 82 -7.08 14.92 12.63
C ILE A 82 -5.76 15.54 13.09
N GLN A 83 -5.09 16.30 12.23
CA GLN A 83 -3.83 16.97 12.58
C GLN A 83 -4.03 18.01 13.70
N LEU A 84 -5.07 18.85 13.60
CA LEU A 84 -5.39 19.84 14.62
C LEU A 84 -5.73 19.17 15.96
N SER A 85 -6.57 18.14 15.94
CA SER A 85 -6.92 17.40 17.16
C SER A 85 -5.69 16.71 17.75
N ALA A 86 -4.85 16.06 16.95
CA ALA A 86 -3.61 15.45 17.42
C ALA A 86 -2.67 16.48 18.07
N ALA A 87 -2.52 17.66 17.47
CA ALA A 87 -1.71 18.75 18.04
C ALA A 87 -2.29 19.24 19.39
N ILE A 88 -3.61 19.43 19.48
CA ILE A 88 -4.30 19.87 20.71
C ILE A 88 -4.16 18.84 21.83
N TYR A 89 -4.37 17.55 21.53
CA TYR A 89 -4.43 16.51 22.55
C TYR A 89 -3.07 15.92 22.93
N PHE A 90 -2.11 15.87 22.01
CA PHE A 90 -0.77 15.30 22.27
C PHE A 90 0.32 16.35 22.43
N GLY A 91 0.00 17.65 22.34
CA GLY A 91 0.93 18.74 22.61
C GLY A 91 2.16 18.75 21.69
N LEU A 92 2.05 18.19 20.48
CA LEU A 92 3.06 18.27 19.43
C LEU A 92 3.15 19.71 18.94
N PHE A 93 3.90 20.53 19.68
CA PHE A 93 4.37 21.86 19.29
C PHE A 93 5.83 21.78 18.84
#